data_AF-A0A502C6B1-F1
#
_entry.id   AF-A0A502C6B1-F1
#
_cell.length_a   1.000
_cell.length_b   1.000
_cell.length_c   1.000
_cell.angle_alpha   90.00
_cell.angle_beta   90.00
_cell.angle_gamma   90.00
#
_symmetry.space_group_name_H-M   'P 1'
#
loop_
_entity.id
_entity.type
_entity.pdbx_description
1 polymer ?
#
loop_
_entity_poly.entity_id
_entity_poly.type
_entity_poly.pdbx_seq_one_letter_code
_entity_poly.pdbx_strand_id
1 'polypeptide(L)'
;MKRSILTAMLSLGALMPLAAVTPAQAQMAQSTTQTQMPNGNVRTTSRTEGPGGTASTRTVDRANGTRTVVRRQTNAYGETRTVQHNRGSRMRTVCRTQWKHGHRVRHCTKRYR
;
A
#
# COMPACT_ATOMS: atom_id res chain seq x y z
N MET A 1 49.32 28.60 -29.89
CA MET A 1 49.20 27.12 -29.81
C MET A 1 49.05 26.71 -28.33
N LYS A 2 48.05 25.87 -28.02
CA LYS A 2 47.81 25.10 -26.77
C LYS A 2 47.64 25.84 -25.43
N ARG A 3 46.44 25.66 -24.83
CA ARG A 3 46.13 25.16 -23.45
C ARG A 3 44.61 25.28 -23.27
N SER A 4 43.85 24.19 -23.37
CA SER A 4 43.52 23.19 -22.33
C SER A 4 42.21 23.50 -21.59
N ILE A 5 41.22 22.68 -21.94
CA ILE A 5 40.02 22.21 -21.25
C ILE A 5 39.92 22.60 -19.75
N LEU A 6 38.80 23.23 -19.39
CA LEU A 6 38.21 23.12 -18.06
C LEU A 6 36.69 22.97 -18.18
N THR A 7 36.25 21.78 -17.83
CA THR A 7 34.88 21.34 -17.65
C THR A 7 34.24 22.05 -16.46
N ALA A 8 33.03 22.61 -16.64
CA ALA A 8 32.14 22.92 -15.53
C ALA A 8 30.70 22.57 -15.94
N MET A 9 30.26 21.38 -15.53
CA MET A 9 28.84 21.06 -15.42
C MET A 9 28.34 21.54 -14.05
N LEU A 10 27.29 22.36 -14.02
CA LEU A 10 26.39 22.55 -12.87
C LEU A 10 25.09 23.18 -13.43
N SER A 11 24.06 22.37 -13.68
CA SER A 11 22.96 22.04 -12.76
C SER A 11 21.79 23.03 -12.82
N LEU A 12 20.69 22.53 -13.40
CA LEU A 12 19.26 22.80 -13.20
C LEU A 12 18.90 23.97 -12.27
N GLY A 13 18.14 24.92 -12.82
CA GLY A 13 17.48 25.94 -12.00
C GLY A 13 16.51 26.83 -12.78
N ALA A 14 15.49 26.26 -13.43
CA ALA A 14 14.27 27.00 -13.77
C ALA A 14 13.19 26.04 -14.29
N LEU A 15 12.09 25.92 -13.54
CA LEU A 15 10.69 25.87 -14.01
C LEU A 15 9.82 25.49 -12.82
N MET A 16 9.40 26.51 -12.06
CA MET A 16 8.30 26.39 -11.10
C MET A 16 6.99 26.26 -11.89
N PRO A 17 6.14 25.25 -11.66
CA PRO A 17 4.76 25.32 -12.11
C PRO A 17 3.94 26.09 -11.08
N LEU A 18 3.50 27.29 -11.47
CA LEU A 18 2.35 27.99 -10.89
C LEU A 18 1.12 27.08 -11.02
N ALA A 19 0.81 26.33 -9.97
CA ALA A 19 -0.45 25.60 -9.87
C ALA A 19 -1.48 26.52 -9.20
N ALA A 20 -2.49 26.88 -9.97
CA ALA A 20 -3.67 27.61 -9.51
C ALA A 20 -4.28 26.93 -8.28
N VAL A 21 -4.52 27.72 -7.23
CA VAL A 21 -5.16 27.29 -5.99
C VAL A 21 -6.63 27.00 -6.29
N THR A 22 -6.96 25.72 -6.46
CA THR A 22 -8.34 25.21 -6.41
C THR A 22 -8.91 25.33 -5.00
N PRO A 23 -10.23 25.53 -4.82
CA PRO A 23 -10.82 25.80 -3.51
C PRO A 23 -10.60 24.63 -2.55
N ALA A 24 -10.30 25.00 -1.29
CA ALA A 24 -9.99 24.16 -0.15
C ALA A 24 -10.63 22.75 -0.18
N GLN A 25 -9.86 21.78 -0.67
CA GLN A 25 -10.05 20.40 -0.24
C GLN A 25 -9.48 20.31 1.17
N ALA A 26 -10.34 20.10 2.17
CA ALA A 26 -9.89 19.73 3.51
C ALA A 26 -8.91 18.55 3.36
N GLN A 27 -7.61 18.80 3.57
CA GLN A 27 -6.57 17.80 3.43
C GLN A 27 -6.78 16.77 4.55
N MET A 28 -7.41 15.64 4.24
CA MET A 28 -7.48 14.53 5.18
C MET A 28 -6.06 14.02 5.41
N ALA A 29 -5.57 14.11 6.65
CA ALA A 29 -4.27 13.55 7.00
C ALA A 29 -4.38 12.02 6.92
N GLN A 30 -3.68 11.42 5.95
CA GLN A 30 -3.63 9.98 5.77
C GLN A 30 -2.20 9.49 6.00
N SER A 31 -2.05 8.50 6.88
CA SER A 31 -0.79 7.81 7.11
C SER A 31 -0.97 6.31 6.91
N THR A 32 0.04 5.66 6.33
CA THR A 32 0.08 4.21 6.18
C THR A 32 1.45 3.70 6.59
N THR A 33 1.47 2.72 7.48
CA THR A 33 2.69 2.08 7.97
C THR A 33 2.64 0.59 7.70
N GLN A 34 3.80 0.01 7.39
CA GLN A 34 3.98 -1.42 7.26
C GLN A 34 5.05 -1.87 8.24
N THR A 35 4.79 -2.99 8.91
CA THR A 35 5.72 -3.56 9.89
C THR A 35 5.82 -5.06 9.63
N GLN A 36 7.06 -5.53 9.45
CA GLN A 36 7.36 -6.96 9.46
C GLN A 36 7.28 -7.43 10.92
N MET A 37 6.41 -8.40 11.18
CA MET A 37 6.25 -8.98 12.51
C MET A 37 7.27 -10.12 12.71
N PRO A 38 7.64 -10.45 13.96
CA PRO A 38 8.62 -11.49 14.27
C PRO A 38 8.27 -12.88 13.72
N ASN A 39 6.98 -13.16 13.50
CA ASN A 39 6.47 -14.39 12.89
C ASN A 39 6.55 -14.39 11.35
N GLY A 40 7.27 -13.44 10.74
CA GLY A 40 7.44 -13.29 9.30
C GLY A 40 6.28 -12.63 8.57
N ASN A 41 5.16 -12.37 9.25
CA ASN A 41 3.98 -11.77 8.65
C ASN A 41 4.12 -10.25 8.48
N VAL A 42 3.36 -9.68 7.54
CA VAL A 42 3.31 -8.22 7.35
C VAL A 42 2.02 -7.68 7.95
N ARG A 43 2.17 -6.70 8.84
CA ARG A 43 1.07 -5.87 9.36
C ARG A 43 1.07 -4.55 8.62
N THR A 44 -0.08 -4.16 8.07
CA THR A 44 -0.28 -2.83 7.46
C THR A 44 -1.33 -2.07 8.25
N THR A 45 -0.96 -0.90 8.76
CA THR A 45 -1.89 -0.01 9.47
C THR A 45 -2.06 1.27 8.67
N SER A 46 -3.29 1.65 8.38
CA SER A 46 -3.62 2.93 7.75
C SER A 46 -4.52 3.74 8.67
N ARG A 47 -4.20 5.00 8.90
CA ARG A 47 -5.02 5.95 9.65
C ARG A 47 -5.40 7.10 8.74
N THR A 48 -6.66 7.51 8.81
CA THR A 48 -7.19 8.69 8.14
C THR A 48 -7.88 9.55 9.18
N GLU A 49 -7.49 10.80 9.26
CA GLU A 49 -8.14 11.81 10.08
C GLU A 49 -9.12 12.58 9.22
N GLY A 50 -10.36 12.65 9.68
CA GLY A 50 -11.42 13.38 9.04
C GLY A 50 -11.72 14.69 9.78
N PRO A 51 -12.56 15.54 9.17
CA PRO A 51 -12.96 16.79 9.79
C PRO A 51 -13.69 16.54 11.13
N GLY A 52 -13.64 17.54 12.02
CA GLY A 52 -14.36 17.51 13.29
C GLY A 52 -13.85 16.47 14.30
N GLY A 53 -12.57 16.07 14.24
CA GLY A 53 -11.99 15.11 15.19
C GLY A 53 -12.36 13.65 14.91
N THR A 54 -12.92 13.36 13.75
CA THR A 54 -13.18 11.98 13.32
C THR A 54 -11.89 11.28 12.91
N ALA A 55 -11.78 9.98 13.18
CA ALA A 55 -10.61 9.19 12.79
C ALA A 55 -11.01 7.77 12.39
N SER A 56 -10.37 7.23 11.36
CA SER A 56 -10.54 5.85 10.94
C SER A 56 -9.17 5.17 10.84
N THR A 57 -9.01 4.08 11.57
CA THR A 57 -7.83 3.22 11.53
C THR A 57 -8.21 1.86 10.95
N ARG A 58 -7.38 1.33 10.07
CA ARG A 58 -7.50 -0.01 9.51
C ARG A 58 -6.18 -0.73 9.63
N THR A 59 -6.20 -1.86 10.33
CA THR A 59 -5.05 -2.76 10.47
C THR A 59 -5.34 -4.04 9.67
N VAL A 60 -4.38 -4.46 8.87
CA VAL A 60 -4.43 -5.69 8.09
C VAL A 60 -3.25 -6.56 8.46
N ASP A 61 -3.53 -7.73 9.02
CA ASP A 61 -2.55 -8.78 9.25
C ASP A 61 -2.70 -9.85 8.19
N ARG A 62 -1.59 -10.19 7.53
CA ARG A 62 -1.55 -11.26 6.54
C ARG A 62 -0.61 -12.36 7.03
N ALA A 63 -1.21 -13.46 7.48
CA ALA A 63 -0.51 -14.63 7.98
C ALA A 63 -0.89 -15.85 7.17
N ASN A 64 0.05 -16.46 6.42
CA ASN A 64 -0.09 -17.77 5.76
C ASN A 64 -1.51 -18.10 5.25
N GLY A 65 -2.04 -17.26 4.35
CA GLY A 65 -3.38 -17.47 3.79
C GLY A 65 -4.53 -17.16 4.74
N THR A 66 -4.33 -16.37 5.77
CA THR A 66 -5.39 -15.76 6.57
C THR A 66 -5.17 -14.26 6.55
N ARG A 67 -6.25 -13.52 6.30
CA ARG A 67 -6.27 -12.08 6.35
C ARG A 67 -7.21 -11.63 7.44
N THR A 68 -6.63 -11.03 8.47
CA THR A 68 -7.39 -10.36 9.52
C THR A 68 -7.42 -8.86 9.23
N VAL A 69 -8.62 -8.28 9.20
CA VAL A 69 -8.80 -6.84 9.02
C VAL A 69 -9.53 -6.30 10.23
N VAL A 70 -8.87 -5.43 10.98
CA VAL A 70 -9.49 -4.69 12.08
C VAL A 70 -9.72 -3.26 11.61
N ARG A 71 -10.93 -2.76 11.77
CA ARG A 71 -11.30 -1.37 11.49
C ARG A 71 -11.75 -0.73 12.79
N ARG A 72 -11.18 0.41 13.12
CA ARG A 72 -11.58 1.24 14.25
C ARG A 72 -12.00 2.61 13.72
N GLN A 73 -13.17 3.09 14.11
CA GLN A 73 -13.66 4.40 13.74
C GLN A 73 -13.99 5.17 15.01
N THR A 74 -13.55 6.41 15.09
CA THR A 74 -13.86 7.35 16.16
C THR A 74 -14.65 8.51 15.57
N ASN A 75 -15.79 8.84 16.17
CA ASN A 75 -16.58 10.00 15.74
C ASN A 75 -16.11 11.29 16.43
N ALA A 76 -16.72 12.42 16.06
CA ALA A 76 -16.39 13.75 16.59
C ALA A 76 -16.59 13.88 18.11
N TYR A 77 -17.45 13.02 18.69
CA TYR A 77 -17.75 12.98 20.12
C TYR A 77 -16.82 12.05 20.90
N GLY A 78 -15.84 11.43 20.23
CA GLY A 78 -14.89 10.50 20.83
C GLY A 78 -15.39 9.05 20.93
N GLU A 79 -16.61 8.75 20.49
CA GLU A 79 -17.13 7.39 20.51
C GLU A 79 -16.40 6.53 19.49
N THR A 80 -15.98 5.34 19.93
CA THR A 80 -15.23 4.40 19.11
C THR A 80 -16.06 3.18 18.74
N ARG A 81 -16.05 2.79 17.47
CA ARG A 81 -16.55 1.50 16.98
C ARG A 81 -15.41 0.68 16.40
N THR A 82 -15.35 -0.60 16.75
CA THR A 82 -14.33 -1.53 16.23
C THR A 82 -15.02 -2.72 15.56
N VAL A 83 -14.62 -3.02 14.33
CA VAL A 83 -15.11 -4.17 13.56
C VAL A 83 -13.92 -5.02 13.12
N GLN A 84 -13.99 -6.31 13.42
CA GLN A 84 -13.00 -7.29 12.97
C GLN A 84 -13.60 -8.19 11.91
N HIS A 85 -12.89 -8.35 10.80
CA HIS A 85 -13.19 -9.31 9.76
C HIS A 85 -12.04 -10.30 9.64
N ASN A 86 -12.33 -11.56 9.93
CA ASN A 86 -11.41 -12.67 9.68
C ASN A 86 -11.79 -13.29 8.34
N ARG A 87 -10.98 -13.09 7.31
CA ARG A 87 -11.14 -13.79 6.04
C ARG A 87 -10.04 -14.84 5.93
N GLY A 88 -10.41 -16.10 6.16
CA GLY A 88 -9.57 -17.23 5.79
C GLY A 88 -9.46 -17.30 4.27
N SER A 89 -8.25 -17.41 3.76
CA SER A 89 -8.02 -17.80 2.37
C SER A 89 -8.10 -19.31 2.29
N ARG A 90 -9.03 -19.83 1.47
CA ARG A 90 -9.05 -21.27 1.20
C ARG A 90 -7.86 -21.59 0.31
N MET A 91 -7.08 -22.59 0.70
CA MET A 91 -6.01 -23.12 -0.13
C MET A 91 -6.62 -23.68 -1.42
N ARG A 92 -6.21 -23.17 -2.57
CA ARG A 92 -6.72 -23.57 -3.87
C ARG A 92 -5.58 -24.03 -4.76
N THR A 93 -5.84 -25.09 -5.51
CA THR A 93 -4.96 -25.53 -6.59
C THR A 93 -5.25 -24.69 -7.81
N VAL A 94 -4.28 -23.87 -8.22
CA VAL A 94 -4.35 -23.08 -9.46
C VAL A 94 -3.50 -23.79 -10.50
N CYS A 95 -4.15 -24.33 -11.52
CA CYS A 95 -3.48 -24.94 -12.67
C CYS A 95 -3.44 -23.96 -13.83
N ARG A 96 -2.28 -23.88 -14.49
CA ARG A 96 -2.10 -23.18 -15.77
C ARG A 96 -1.58 -24.17 -16.79
N THR A 97 -2.14 -24.10 -17.99
CA THR A 97 -1.65 -24.88 -19.13
C THR A 97 -0.80 -23.97 -20.00
N GLN A 98 0.39 -24.42 -20.33
CA GLN A 98 1.34 -23.71 -21.18
C GLN A 98 1.83 -24.63 -22.29
N TRP A 99 2.05 -24.10 -23.49
CA TRP A 99 2.71 -24.83 -24.56
C TRP A 99 4.22 -24.80 -24.34
N LYS A 100 4.85 -25.96 -24.31
CA LYS A 100 6.31 -26.12 -24.26
C LYS A 100 6.72 -27.22 -25.22
N HIS A 101 7.75 -26.98 -26.03
CA HIS A 101 8.33 -27.98 -26.95
C HIS A 101 7.28 -28.79 -27.74
N GLY A 102 6.34 -28.10 -28.39
CA GLY A 102 5.34 -28.75 -29.25
C GLY A 102 4.25 -29.56 -28.54
N HIS A 103 4.13 -29.48 -27.20
CA HIS A 103 3.04 -30.10 -26.45
C HIS A 103 2.51 -29.19 -25.33
N ARG A 104 1.30 -29.49 -24.82
CA ARG A 104 0.70 -28.76 -23.70
C ARG A 104 1.15 -29.36 -22.37
N VAL A 105 1.76 -28.55 -21.52
CA VAL A 105 2.15 -28.90 -20.14
C VAL A 105 1.22 -28.21 -19.17
N ARG A 106 0.63 -28.98 -18.24
CA ARG A 106 -0.19 -28.44 -17.14
C ARG A 106 0.67 -28.30 -15.88
N HIS A 107 0.78 -27.08 -15.36
CA HIS A 107 1.47 -26.82 -14.11
C HIS A 107 0.47 -26.35 -13.05
N CYS A 108 0.39 -27.07 -11.93
CA CYS A 108 -0.49 -26.75 -10.82
C CYS A 108 0.32 -26.26 -9.62
N THR A 109 -0.11 -25.14 -9.04
CA THR A 109 0.48 -24.58 -7.82
C THR A 109 -0.58 -24.42 -6.75
N LYS A 110 -0.24 -24.77 -5.51
CA LYS A 110 -1.09 -24.52 -4.35
C LYS A 110 -0.93 -23.05 -3.95
N ARG A 111 -2.03 -22.29 -3.96
CA ARG A 111 -2.04 -20.86 -3.62
C ARG A 111 -3.17 -20.57 -2.63
N TYR A 112 -2.89 -19.73 -1.64
CA TYR A 112 -3.90 -19.16 -0.77
C TYR A 112 -4.58 -17.98 -1.49
N ARG A 113 -5.92 -17.97 -1.55
CA ARG A 113 -6.72 -16.90 -2.18
C ARG A 113 -7.68 -16.27 -1.19
#